data_AF-A0A379VSG5-F1
#
_entry.id   AF-A0A379VSG5-F1
#
_cell.length_a   1.000
_cell.length_b   1.000
_cell.length_c   1.000
_cell.angle_alpha   90.00
_cell.angle_beta   90.00
_cell.angle_gamma   90.00
#
_symmetry.space_group_name_H-M   'P 1'
#
loop_
_entity.id
_entity.type
_entity.pdbx_description
1 polymer ?
#
loop_
_entity_poly.entity_id
_entity_poly.type
_entity_poly.pdbx_seq_one_letter_code
_entity_poly.pdbx_strand_id
1 'polypeptide(L)' 'MLSKKIGLSMIVLGIMSSSAFADSIVEGRTLNVAVSPASPPMLFKSADGKLQGIDLELFRLTVSHGIVS' A
#
# COMPACT_ATOMS: atom_id res chain seq x y z
N MET A 1 -1.40 -7.46 50.68
CA MET A 1 -2.29 -7.14 49.53
C MET A 1 -1.66 -6.21 48.47
N LEU A 2 -0.47 -5.64 48.70
CA LEU A 2 0.16 -4.66 47.80
C LEU A 2 0.83 -5.30 46.56
N SER A 3 1.39 -6.50 46.70
CA SER A 3 2.10 -7.23 45.63
C SER A 3 1.19 -7.64 44.45
N LYS A 4 -0.10 -7.87 44.72
CA LYS A 4 -1.10 -8.18 43.67
C LYS A 4 -1.44 -6.96 42.80
N LYS A 5 -1.34 -5.74 43.33
CA LYS A 5 -1.66 -4.50 42.58
C LYS A 5 -0.57 -4.11 41.59
N ILE A 6 0.69 -4.41 41.92
CA ILE A 6 1.86 -4.09 41.09
C ILE A 6 1.90 -5.00 39.84
N GLY A 7 1.61 -6.29 40.02
CA GLY A 7 1.53 -7.24 38.90
C GLY A 7 0.44 -6.87 37.88
N LEU A 8 -0.71 -6.39 38.35
CA LEU A 8 -1.80 -5.97 37.47
C LEU A 8 -1.44 -4.71 36.66
N SER A 9 -0.73 -3.75 37.27
CA SER A 9 -0.27 -2.53 36.60
C SER A 9 0.74 -2.81 35.48
N MET A 10 1.60 -3.82 35.65
CA MET A 10 2.60 -4.20 34.64
C MET A 10 1.97 -4.88 33.42
N ILE A 11 0.87 -5.61 33.62
CA ILE A 11 0.11 -6.24 32.52
C ILE A 11 -0.62 -5.18 31.67
N VAL A 12 -1.17 -4.14 32.29
CA VAL A 12 -1.87 -3.06 31.56
C VAL A 12 -0.89 -2.23 30.70
N LEU A 13 0.34 -2.00 31.19
CA LEU A 13 1.35 -1.26 30.43
C LEU A 13 1.88 -2.05 29.21
N GLY A 14 1.92 -3.39 29.30
CA GLY A 14 2.38 -4.26 28.21
C GLY A 14 1.41 -4.35 27.02
N ILE A 15 0.11 -4.09 27.23
CA ILE A 15 -0.90 -4.15 26.15
C ILE A 15 -0.88 -2.87 25.29
N MET A 16 -0.44 -1.74 25.86
CA MET A 16 -0.41 -0.45 25.15
C MET A 16 0.78 -0.30 24.20
N SER A 17 1.76 -1.21 24.21
CA SER A 17 2.94 -1.15 23.35
C SER A 17 2.75 -1.79 21.96
N SER A 18 1.59 -2.39 21.67
CA SER A 18 1.32 -3.13 20.43
C SER A 18 0.65 -2.29 19.32
N SER A 19 0.87 -0.97 19.28
CA SER A 19 0.36 -0.09 18.22
C SER A 19 1.45 0.53 17.35
N ALA A 20 2.68 0.00 17.40
CA ALA A 20 3.72 0.33 16.45
C ALA A 20 3.64 -0.64 15.26
N PHE A 21 3.67 -0.08 14.05
CA PHE A 21 3.57 -0.76 12.75
C PHE A 21 2.13 -1.07 12.32
N ALA A 22 1.43 -0.02 11.87
CA ALA A 22 0.56 -0.18 10.71
C ALA A 22 1.48 -0.60 9.55
N ASP A 23 1.70 -1.90 9.45
CA ASP A 23 2.41 -2.56 8.38
C ASP A 23 1.75 -2.09 7.08
N SER A 24 2.53 -1.45 6.22
CA SER A 24 2.12 -0.97 4.91
C SER A 24 1.60 -2.17 4.12
N ILE A 25 0.27 -2.39 4.11
CA ILE A 25 -0.40 -3.57 3.52
C ILE A 25 0.01 -3.84 2.06
N VAL A 26 0.59 -2.84 1.40
CA VAL A 26 0.94 -2.80 -0.02
C VAL A 26 2.44 -2.99 -0.29
N GLU A 27 3.31 -2.92 0.73
CA GLU A 27 4.76 -2.97 0.52
C GLU A 27 5.19 -4.38 0.08
N GLY A 28 5.79 -4.47 -1.12
CA GLY A 28 6.20 -5.74 -1.73
C GLY A 28 5.10 -6.47 -2.53
N ARG A 29 3.88 -5.94 -2.65
CA ARG A 29 2.83 -6.54 -3.50
C ARG A 29 2.90 -6.00 -4.92
N THR A 30 2.89 -6.90 -5.91
CA THR A 30 2.83 -6.55 -7.32
C THR A 30 1.40 -6.63 -7.82
N LEU A 31 0.88 -5.54 -8.42
CA LEU A 31 -0.43 -5.50 -9.06
C LEU A 31 -0.27 -5.74 -10.56
N ASN A 32 -0.74 -6.90 -11.04
CA ASN A 32 -0.73 -7.24 -12.46
C ASN A 32 -1.99 -6.69 -13.13
N VAL A 33 -1.83 -5.75 -14.06
CA VAL A 33 -2.93 -5.15 -14.82
C VAL A 33 -2.78 -5.51 -16.29
N ALA A 34 -3.75 -6.23 -16.85
CA ALA A 34 -3.82 -6.49 -18.28
C ALA A 34 -4.37 -5.27 -19.01
N VAL A 35 -3.69 -4.84 -20.07
CA VAL A 35 -4.06 -3.65 -20.86
C VAL A 35 -3.95 -3.94 -22.34
N SER A 36 -4.80 -3.29 -23.15
CA SER A 36 -4.72 -3.35 -24.61
C SER A 36 -3.94 -2.13 -25.14
N PRO A 37 -2.73 -2.31 -25.70
CA PRO A 37 -1.87 -1.19 -26.10
C PRO A 37 -2.15 -0.66 -27.51
N ALA A 38 -3.39 -0.77 -27.98
CA ALA A 38 -3.78 -0.43 -29.34
C ALA A 38 -4.54 0.91 -29.44
N SER A 39 -4.50 1.75 -28.39
CA SER A 39 -5.33 2.95 -28.32
C SER A 39 -4.50 4.22 -28.05
N PRO A 40 -3.66 4.69 -28.99
CA PRO A 40 -3.04 6.01 -28.87
C PRO A 40 -4.11 7.13 -28.86
N PRO A 41 -3.97 8.20 -28.05
CA PRO A 41 -2.91 8.47 -27.06
C PRO A 41 -3.20 7.90 -25.66
N MET A 42 -4.35 7.26 -25.45
CA MET A 42 -4.82 6.76 -24.14
C MET A 42 -3.92 5.67 -23.55
N LEU A 43 -3.61 4.62 -24.31
CA LEU A 43 -2.71 3.54 -23.90
C LEU A 43 -2.13 2.84 -25.13
N PHE A 44 -0.81 2.91 -25.27
CA PHE A 44 -0.11 2.34 -26.41
C PHE A 44 1.30 1.87 -26.09
N LYS A 45 1.84 1.00 -26.94
CA LYS A 45 3.24 0.54 -26.84
C LYS A 45 4.13 1.46 -27.66
N SER A 46 5.13 2.04 -27.01
CA SER A 46 6.15 2.87 -27.66
C SER A 46 7.20 2.02 -28.39
N ALA A 47 8.03 2.64 -29.24
CA ALA A 47 9.07 1.97 -30.02
C ALA A 47 10.13 1.28 -29.14
N ASP A 48 10.32 1.76 -27.90
CA ASP A 48 11.18 1.13 -26.87
C ASP A 48 10.52 -0.08 -26.18
N GLY A 49 9.31 -0.44 -26.61
CA GLY A 49 8.54 -1.56 -26.09
C GLY A 49 7.83 -1.29 -24.77
N LYS A 50 7.94 -0.08 -24.22
CA LYS A 50 7.25 0.32 -22.98
C LYS A 50 5.82 0.73 -23.25
N LEU A 51 4.95 0.48 -22.28
CA LEU A 51 3.58 0.99 -22.28
C LEU A 51 3.59 2.46 -21.85
N GLN A 52 2.89 3.30 -22.62
CA GLN A 52 2.74 4.74 -22.41
C GLN A 52 1.29 5.15 -22.65
N GLY A 53 0.93 6.36 -22.23
CA GLY A 53 -0.39 6.93 -22.44
C GLY A 53 -0.99 7.53 -21.18
N ILE A 54 -2.07 8.27 -21.37
CA ILE A 54 -2.74 9.06 -20.32
C ILE A 54 -3.30 8.15 -19.22
N ASP A 55 -3.85 6.99 -19.57
CA ASP A 55 -4.44 6.05 -18.60
C ASP A 55 -3.39 5.50 -17.63
N LEU A 56 -2.15 5.27 -18.11
CA LEU A 56 -1.04 4.81 -17.29
C LEU A 56 -0.53 5.89 -16.33
N GLU A 57 -0.55 7.14 -16.77
CA GLU A 57 -0.15 8.28 -15.94
C GLU A 57 -1.17 8.51 -14.81
N LEU A 58 -2.46 8.50 -15.15
CA LEU A 58 -3.55 8.58 -14.17
C LEU A 58 -3.52 7.40 -13.20
N PHE A 59 -3.33 6.18 -13.70
CA PHE A 59 -3.24 4.99 -12.85
C PHE A 59 -2.07 5.10 -11.85
N ARG A 60 -0.89 5.53 -12.31
CA ARG A 60 0.27 5.74 -11.44
C ARG A 60 0.00 6.82 -10.39
N LEU A 61 -0.67 7.92 -10.79
CA LEU A 61 -1.05 8.98 -9.86
C LEU A 61 -2.00 8.45 -8.79
N THR A 62 -3.05 7.72 -9.18
CA THR A 62 -4.06 7.17 -8.27
C THR A 62 -3.47 6.13 -7.31
N VAL A 63 -2.61 5.23 -7.81
CA VAL A 63 -1.92 4.23 -6.98
C VAL A 63 -0.93 4.89 -6.02
N SER A 64 -0.18 5.89 -6.48
CA SER A 64 0.77 6.62 -5.63
C SER A 64 0.09 7.43 -4.52
N HIS A 65 -1.15 7.87 -4.71
CA HIS A 65 -1.91 8.61 -3.71
C HIS A 65 -2.74 7.71 -2.78
N GLY A 66 -2.61 6.37 -2.89
CA GLY A 66 -3.29 5.42 -2.01
C GLY A 66 -4.81 5.39 -2.17
N ILE A 67 -5.35 5.88 -3.30
CA ILE A 67 -6.79 5.94 -3.55
C ILE A 67 -7.34 4.55 -3.92
N VAL A 68 -6.48 3.65 -4.40
CA VAL A 68 -6.81 2.24 -4.65
C VAL A 68 -6.00 1.41 -3.65
N SER A 69 -6.66 1.02 -2.55
CA SER A 69 -6.12 0.10 -1.53
C SER A 69 -6.85 -1.24 -1.55
#